data_AF-A0A453LLJ8-F1
#
_entry.id   AF-A0A453LLJ8-F1
#
_cell.length_a   1.000
_cell.length_b   1.000
_cell.length_c   1.000
_cell.angle_alpha   90.00
_cell.angle_beta   90.00
_cell.angle_gamma   90.00
#
_symmetry.space_group_name_H-M   'P 1'
#
loop_
_entity.id
_entity.type
_entity.pdbx_description
1 polymer ?
#
loop_
_entity_poly.entity_id
_entity_poly.type
_entity_poly.pdbx_seq_one_letter_code
_entity_poly.pdbx_strand_id
1 'polypeptide(L)'
;DAVLGCKSASAEKEGFRLFMAKACPRFTVPSRTTMYRDIIAIYEAEKAMLRKYFIESRQTVCLTTDTWTSKRQQSYMVLTAHSIDSGWKLRKKIINFVLVDGHKGDDIGKSLEKLLIEWGIERVCTITVDNASSNDTCLAYMKRSLTNARSRYLGMRCVAHIINLVVQDGLKIMCHPRNRIRSAIKFVRASPTRLDLFKKCVQLSKVVSKGLINIDVVTRWNSTFIMLETAEKFERAFEQYALQDPNYKTELEKTGPEPKPDTPDQRGPPTQSDWVYVREFKQFLQHFYLLTNKVSGTKYVTANTFLEDIADVHFMLGEWSDHVICGDGEIFKCMATKMKTKYEKYWGDPEKMNKYIFIAAILDPRTKESHFFKDMIEDTYGSIIGKRILTSSDNEFVSLFGEYRELYGTNTPRELASQARPSANASENSLVRSRYN
;
A
#
# COMPACT_ATOMS: atom_id res chain seq x y z
N ASP A 1 13.88 -20.01 3.40
CA ASP A 1 14.03 -21.48 3.44
C ASP A 1 12.75 -22.30 3.23
N ALA A 2 11.66 -22.09 3.99
CA ALA A 2 10.46 -22.95 3.89
C ALA A 2 9.72 -22.92 2.53
N VAL A 3 9.77 -21.80 1.79
CA VAL A 3 9.06 -21.64 0.49
C VAL A 3 9.81 -22.34 -0.65
N LEU A 4 11.13 -22.43 -0.58
CA LEU A 4 11.97 -23.08 -1.61
C LEU A 4 11.99 -24.60 -1.43
N GLY A 5 12.04 -25.11 -0.19
CA GLY A 5 12.07 -26.55 0.10
C GLY A 5 10.79 -27.30 -0.31
N CYS A 6 9.62 -26.63 -0.32
CA CYS A 6 8.35 -27.26 -0.66
C CYS A 6 8.13 -27.39 -2.20
N LYS A 7 8.71 -26.48 -2.99
CA LYS A 7 8.64 -26.53 -4.46
C LYS A 7 9.69 -27.46 -5.06
N SER A 8 10.90 -27.51 -4.52
CA SER A 8 11.95 -28.43 -4.98
C SER A 8 11.61 -29.90 -4.70
N ALA A 9 10.91 -30.20 -3.60
CA ALA A 9 10.38 -31.55 -3.34
C ALA A 9 9.37 -32.03 -4.39
N SER A 10 8.72 -31.11 -5.12
CA SER A 10 7.79 -31.48 -6.20
C SER A 10 8.52 -32.02 -7.43
N ALA A 11 9.79 -31.66 -7.65
CA ALA A 11 10.59 -32.18 -8.75
C ALA A 11 10.95 -33.66 -8.58
N GLU A 12 10.94 -34.15 -7.34
CA GLU A 12 11.23 -35.55 -7.02
C GLU A 12 9.97 -36.44 -7.03
N LYS A 13 8.77 -35.84 -7.15
CA LYS A 13 7.53 -36.60 -7.26
C LYS A 13 7.45 -37.31 -8.60
N GLU A 14 7.03 -38.57 -8.56
CA GLU A 14 6.91 -39.45 -9.73
C GLU A 14 6.10 -38.80 -10.86
N GLY A 15 4.97 -38.18 -10.54
CA GLY A 15 4.13 -37.50 -11.54
C GLY A 15 4.85 -36.38 -12.29
N PHE A 16 5.72 -35.60 -11.61
CA PHE A 16 6.49 -34.54 -12.26
C PHE A 16 7.62 -35.12 -13.14
N ARG A 17 8.28 -36.18 -12.68
CA ARG A 17 9.30 -36.89 -13.47
C ARG A 17 8.72 -37.50 -14.73
N LEU A 18 7.57 -38.17 -14.63
CA LEU A 18 6.80 -38.70 -15.77
C LEU A 18 6.41 -37.59 -16.76
N PHE A 19 5.92 -36.45 -16.24
CA PHE A 19 5.60 -35.29 -17.05
C PHE A 19 6.83 -34.76 -17.81
N MET A 20 7.96 -34.55 -17.12
CA MET A 20 9.19 -34.05 -17.75
C MET A 20 9.78 -35.04 -18.74
N ALA A 21 9.72 -36.35 -18.46
CA ALA A 21 10.17 -37.38 -19.39
C ALA A 21 9.40 -37.36 -20.72
N LYS A 22 8.11 -36.96 -20.71
CA LYS A 22 7.32 -36.78 -21.94
C LYS A 22 7.51 -35.40 -22.57
N ALA A 23 7.51 -34.34 -21.77
CA ALA A 23 7.55 -32.97 -22.26
C ALA A 23 8.93 -32.55 -22.76
N CYS A 24 10.01 -33.02 -22.11
CA CYS A 24 11.39 -32.74 -22.49
C CYS A 24 12.30 -33.94 -22.12
N PRO A 25 12.32 -35.01 -22.93
CA PRO A 25 13.01 -36.27 -22.60
C PRO A 25 14.51 -36.13 -22.34
N ARG A 26 15.15 -35.09 -22.89
CA ARG A 26 16.58 -34.80 -22.70
C ARG A 26 16.88 -34.06 -21.39
N PHE A 27 15.87 -33.53 -20.71
CA PHE A 27 16.04 -32.85 -19.43
C PHE A 27 16.05 -33.86 -18.29
N THR A 28 17.22 -34.05 -17.68
CA THR A 28 17.33 -34.86 -16.45
C THR A 28 16.93 -34.00 -15.26
N VAL A 29 15.86 -34.37 -14.58
CA VAL A 29 15.37 -33.63 -13.42
C VAL A 29 16.39 -33.71 -12.28
N PRO A 30 16.99 -32.59 -11.83
CA PRO A 30 17.97 -32.60 -10.75
C PRO A 30 17.34 -32.98 -9.41
N SER A 31 18.15 -33.54 -8.51
CA SER A 31 17.69 -33.82 -7.13
C SER A 31 17.38 -32.54 -6.37
N ARG A 32 16.59 -32.65 -5.30
CA ARG A 32 16.33 -31.55 -4.37
C ARG A 32 17.62 -30.94 -3.83
N THR A 33 18.61 -31.77 -3.52
CA THR A 33 19.91 -31.35 -3.01
C THR A 33 20.70 -30.58 -4.07
N THR A 34 20.71 -31.07 -5.31
CA THR A 34 21.34 -30.39 -6.45
C THR A 34 20.71 -29.02 -6.68
N MET A 35 19.38 -28.95 -6.78
CA MET A 35 18.68 -27.68 -6.95
C MET A 35 18.95 -26.72 -5.80
N TYR A 36 18.93 -27.19 -4.55
CA TYR A 36 19.22 -26.35 -3.40
C TYR A 36 20.63 -25.75 -3.48
N ARG A 37 21.64 -26.59 -3.73
CA ARG A 37 23.03 -26.16 -3.90
C ARG A 37 23.16 -25.12 -5.01
N ASP A 38 22.55 -25.38 -6.17
CA ASP A 38 22.66 -24.49 -7.33
C ASP A 38 21.94 -23.15 -7.08
N ILE A 39 20.79 -23.16 -6.40
CA ILE A 39 20.08 -21.94 -5.97
C ILE A 39 20.94 -21.12 -5.00
N ILE A 40 21.57 -21.75 -4.02
CA ILE A 40 22.46 -21.07 -3.07
C ILE A 40 23.68 -20.49 -3.79
N ALA A 41 24.28 -21.25 -4.73
CA ALA A 41 25.40 -20.75 -5.51
C ALA A 41 25.04 -19.50 -6.34
N ILE A 42 23.87 -19.51 -7.00
CA ILE A 42 23.35 -18.35 -7.72
C ILE A 42 23.10 -17.19 -6.75
N TYR A 43 22.47 -17.46 -5.60
CA TYR A 43 22.19 -16.43 -4.59
C TYR A 43 23.47 -15.75 -4.10
N GLU A 44 24.50 -16.51 -3.72
CA GLU A 44 25.76 -15.95 -3.21
C GLU A 44 26.50 -15.16 -4.29
N ALA A 45 26.51 -15.65 -5.55
CA ALA A 45 27.10 -14.92 -6.67
C ALA A 45 26.38 -13.59 -6.93
N GLU A 46 25.04 -13.61 -7.00
CA GLU A 46 24.21 -12.41 -7.20
C GLU A 46 24.33 -11.43 -6.03
N LYS A 47 24.39 -11.94 -4.80
CA LYS A 47 24.60 -11.14 -3.58
C LYS A 47 25.94 -10.42 -3.63
N ALA A 48 27.02 -11.13 -4.00
CA ALA A 48 28.35 -10.54 -4.13
C ALA A 48 28.39 -9.45 -5.20
N MET A 49 27.78 -9.68 -6.37
CA MET A 49 27.66 -8.68 -7.43
C MET A 49 26.87 -7.44 -6.99
N LEU A 50 25.73 -7.65 -6.33
CA LEU A 50 24.88 -6.55 -5.87
C LEU A 50 25.55 -5.75 -4.75
N ARG A 51 26.27 -6.41 -3.83
CA ARG A 51 27.06 -5.75 -2.79
C ARG A 51 28.15 -4.89 -3.40
N LYS A 52 28.90 -5.43 -4.37
CA LYS A 52 29.91 -4.68 -5.12
C LYS A 52 29.29 -3.44 -5.77
N TYR A 53 28.13 -3.57 -6.40
CA TYR A 53 27.40 -2.45 -6.99
C TYR A 53 27.04 -1.34 -5.99
N PHE A 54 26.55 -1.68 -4.80
CA PHE A 54 26.24 -0.66 -3.78
C PHE A 54 27.50 0.08 -3.31
N ILE A 55 28.59 -0.65 -3.09
CA ILE A 55 29.88 -0.09 -2.67
C ILE A 55 30.44 0.84 -3.76
N GLU A 56 30.49 0.39 -5.02
CA GLU A 56 31.11 1.15 -6.12
C GLU A 56 30.27 2.35 -6.55
N SER A 57 28.95 2.19 -6.65
CA SER A 57 28.07 3.31 -7.01
C SER A 57 28.03 4.40 -5.94
N ARG A 58 28.28 4.01 -4.68
CA ARG A 58 28.07 4.80 -3.46
C ARG A 58 26.72 5.49 -3.42
N GLN A 59 25.74 5.13 -4.24
CA GLN A 59 24.55 5.95 -4.49
C GLN A 59 23.69 6.08 -3.22
N THR A 60 22.89 7.14 -3.15
CA THR A 60 21.90 7.27 -2.09
C THR A 60 20.74 6.30 -2.34
N VAL A 61 20.38 5.52 -1.31
CA VAL A 61 19.28 4.55 -1.40
C VAL A 61 18.09 4.95 -0.52
N CYS A 62 16.88 4.58 -0.95
CA CYS A 62 15.69 4.57 -0.12
C CYS A 62 15.41 3.14 0.32
N LEU A 63 15.00 2.94 1.56
CA LEU A 63 14.74 1.63 2.14
C LEU A 63 13.26 1.49 2.44
N THR A 64 12.72 0.30 2.22
CA THR A 64 11.42 -0.10 2.77
C THR A 64 11.63 -1.35 3.60
N THR A 65 11.09 -1.38 4.82
CA THR A 65 11.14 -2.56 5.69
C THR A 65 9.75 -2.94 6.16
N ASP A 66 9.52 -4.24 6.25
CA ASP A 66 8.31 -4.83 6.81
C ASP A 66 8.70 -5.91 7.82
N THR A 67 7.99 -5.93 8.94
CA THR A 67 8.26 -6.86 10.04
C THR A 67 6.99 -7.59 10.43
N TRP A 68 7.06 -8.91 10.54
CA TRP A 68 5.92 -9.70 10.95
C TRP A 68 6.34 -10.90 11.81
N THR A 69 5.43 -11.34 12.65
CA THR A 69 5.58 -12.56 13.43
C THR A 69 4.96 -13.73 12.68
N SER A 70 5.72 -14.80 12.49
CA SER A 70 5.21 -16.05 11.93
C SER A 70 4.35 -16.82 12.92
N LYS A 71 3.62 -17.84 12.43
CA LYS A 71 2.85 -18.76 13.29
C LYS A 71 3.71 -19.53 14.30
N ARG A 72 5.02 -19.60 14.09
CA ARG A 72 5.99 -20.22 15.02
C ARG A 72 6.57 -19.21 16.02
N GLN A 73 5.94 -18.05 16.16
CA GLN A 73 6.38 -16.94 17.03
C GLN A 73 7.78 -16.41 16.71
N GLN A 74 8.26 -16.64 15.49
CA GLN A 74 9.52 -16.07 15.01
C GLN A 74 9.25 -14.75 14.28
N SER A 75 10.06 -13.74 14.61
CA SER A 75 10.02 -12.41 14.02
C SER A 75 10.86 -12.38 12.75
N TYR A 76 10.26 -11.96 11.65
CA TYR A 76 10.94 -11.77 10.38
C TYR A 76 10.98 -10.29 10.02
N MET A 77 12.06 -9.88 9.38
CA MET A 77 12.21 -8.57 8.76
C MET A 77 12.63 -8.76 7.31
N VAL A 78 11.94 -8.09 6.38
CA VAL A 78 12.40 -7.95 4.99
C VAL A 78 12.92 -6.54 4.79
N LEU A 79 14.09 -6.44 4.16
CA LEU A 79 14.67 -5.16 3.78
C LEU A 79 14.75 -5.07 2.27
N THR A 80 14.20 -4.00 1.71
CA THR A 80 14.26 -3.72 0.27
C THR A 80 14.94 -2.38 0.06
N ALA A 81 15.95 -2.36 -0.82
CA ALA A 81 16.61 -1.17 -1.29
C ALA A 81 16.01 -0.71 -2.62
N HIS A 82 15.81 0.61 -2.71
CA HIS A 82 15.32 1.30 -3.90
C HIS A 82 16.35 2.36 -4.30
N SER A 83 16.72 2.38 -5.57
CA SER A 83 17.67 3.35 -6.11
C SER A 83 17.40 3.64 -7.58
N ILE A 84 18.08 4.63 -8.14
CA ILE A 84 18.02 4.96 -9.57
C ILE A 84 19.39 4.67 -10.15
N ASP A 85 19.46 3.84 -11.19
CA ASP A 85 20.73 3.51 -11.82
C ASP A 85 21.20 4.60 -12.81
N SER A 86 22.38 4.41 -13.39
CA SER A 86 22.97 5.31 -14.39
C SER A 86 22.13 5.46 -15.66
N GLY A 87 21.24 4.50 -15.95
CA GLY A 87 20.29 4.55 -17.05
C GLY A 87 18.97 5.23 -16.67
N TRP A 88 18.91 5.92 -15.52
CA TRP A 88 17.70 6.55 -14.98
C TRP A 88 16.54 5.58 -14.77
N LYS A 89 16.84 4.30 -14.51
CA LYS A 89 15.83 3.27 -14.22
C LYS A 89 15.72 3.06 -12.73
N LEU A 90 14.47 3.05 -12.25
CA LEU A 90 14.16 2.65 -10.88
C LEU A 90 14.55 1.18 -10.66
N ARG A 91 15.43 0.95 -9.69
CA ARG A 91 15.86 -0.36 -9.25
C ARG A 91 15.29 -0.65 -7.87
N LYS A 92 14.66 -1.81 -7.75
CA LYS A 92 14.14 -2.37 -6.50
C LYS A 92 14.80 -3.72 -6.26
N LYS A 93 15.45 -3.90 -5.12
CA LYS A 93 16.10 -5.15 -4.74
C LYS A 93 15.74 -5.51 -3.30
N ILE A 94 15.18 -6.70 -3.09
CA ILE A 94 15.06 -7.28 -1.75
C ILE A 94 16.47 -7.72 -1.38
N ILE A 95 17.07 -7.05 -0.41
CA ILE A 95 18.46 -7.29 0.00
C ILE A 95 18.54 -8.23 1.19
N ASN A 96 17.53 -8.25 2.06
CA ASN A 96 17.49 -9.19 3.16
C ASN A 96 16.10 -9.73 3.46
N PHE A 97 16.11 -10.95 3.96
CA PHE A 97 15.00 -11.59 4.65
C PHE A 97 15.60 -12.28 5.87
N VAL A 98 15.47 -11.67 7.05
CA VAL A 98 16.21 -12.08 8.26
C VAL A 98 15.25 -12.36 9.41
N LEU A 99 15.69 -13.27 10.28
CA LEU A 99 15.13 -13.39 11.62
C LEU A 99 15.67 -12.24 12.47
N VAL A 100 14.80 -11.61 13.25
CA VAL A 100 15.19 -10.59 14.23
C VAL A 100 14.96 -11.14 15.64
N ASP A 101 15.93 -10.92 16.53
CA ASP A 101 15.95 -11.50 17.87
C ASP A 101 14.81 -10.98 18.76
N GLY A 102 14.20 -9.85 18.41
CA GLY A 102 13.09 -9.25 19.16
C GLY A 102 12.23 -8.30 18.33
N HIS A 103 11.04 -7.99 18.86
CA HIS A 103 10.10 -7.01 18.30
C HIS A 103 10.32 -5.58 18.83
N LYS A 104 11.33 -5.37 19.68
CA LYS A 104 11.64 -4.04 20.20
C LYS A 104 12.27 -3.21 19.09
N GLY A 105 11.88 -1.94 19.00
CA GLY A 105 12.34 -1.06 17.93
C GLY A 105 13.86 -0.90 17.86
N ASP A 106 14.55 -0.86 19.00
CA ASP A 106 16.02 -0.75 19.04
C ASP A 106 16.71 -2.01 18.46
N ASP A 107 16.14 -3.21 18.68
CA ASP A 107 16.69 -4.45 18.12
C ASP A 107 16.52 -4.49 16.60
N ILE A 108 15.39 -3.99 16.11
CA ILE A 108 15.14 -3.80 14.67
C ILE A 108 16.12 -2.77 14.11
N GLY A 109 16.37 -1.65 14.81
CA GLY A 109 17.32 -0.62 14.43
C GLY A 109 18.75 -1.14 14.32
N LYS A 110 19.24 -1.84 15.34
CA LYS A 110 20.57 -2.50 15.34
C LYS A 110 20.71 -3.50 14.21
N SER A 111 19.66 -4.30 13.98
CA SER A 111 19.62 -5.26 12.87
C SER A 111 19.74 -4.53 11.53
N LEU A 112 18.99 -3.44 11.35
CA LEU A 112 19.03 -2.64 10.13
C LEU A 112 20.40 -2.00 9.91
N GLU A 113 21.00 -1.39 10.94
CA GLU A 113 22.36 -0.83 10.89
C GLU A 113 23.39 -1.88 10.48
N LYS A 114 23.37 -3.07 11.11
CA LYS A 114 24.25 -4.19 10.75
C LYS A 114 24.11 -4.56 9.28
N LEU A 115 22.87 -4.63 8.77
CA LEU A 115 22.63 -4.94 7.36
C LEU A 115 23.20 -3.86 6.43
N LEU A 116 23.07 -2.57 6.77
CA LEU A 116 23.64 -1.50 5.96
C LEU A 116 25.16 -1.59 5.87
N ILE A 117 25.84 -1.92 6.98
CA ILE A 117 27.28 -2.16 7.02
C ILE A 117 27.65 -3.36 6.15
N GLU A 118 26.92 -4.49 6.26
CA GLU A 118 27.15 -5.69 5.45
C GLU A 118 27.05 -5.41 3.95
N TRP A 119 26.08 -4.60 3.53
CA TRP A 119 25.87 -4.22 2.13
C TRP A 119 26.78 -3.08 1.64
N GLY A 120 27.53 -2.42 2.54
CA GLY A 120 28.34 -1.25 2.20
C GLY A 120 27.49 -0.04 1.80
N ILE A 121 26.27 0.07 2.35
CA ILE A 121 25.36 1.18 2.07
C ILE A 121 25.63 2.29 3.10
N GLU A 122 26.27 3.35 2.65
CA GLU A 122 26.61 4.50 3.51
C GLU A 122 25.55 5.60 3.50
N ARG A 123 24.82 5.76 2.38
CA ARG A 123 23.92 6.89 2.14
C ARG A 123 22.46 6.44 2.06
N VAL A 124 21.69 6.74 3.10
CA VAL A 124 20.25 6.47 3.16
C VAL A 124 19.47 7.78 3.09
N CYS A 125 18.54 7.87 2.14
CA CYS A 125 17.61 9.00 1.99
C CYS A 125 16.42 8.86 2.94
N THR A 126 15.70 7.74 2.84
CA THR A 126 14.51 7.46 3.64
C THR A 126 14.43 5.99 4.01
N ILE A 127 13.72 5.71 5.10
CA ILE A 127 13.32 4.38 5.56
C ILE A 127 11.81 4.44 5.71
N THR A 128 11.10 3.75 4.82
CA THR A 128 9.66 3.59 4.90
C THR A 128 9.30 2.35 5.70
N VAL A 129 8.48 2.54 6.72
CA VAL A 129 8.05 1.53 7.69
C VAL A 129 6.52 1.50 7.76
N ASP A 130 5.95 0.39 8.22
CA ASP A 130 4.53 0.37 8.56
C ASP A 130 4.24 1.22 9.82
N ASN A 131 2.98 1.28 10.25
CA ASN A 131 2.58 2.17 11.34
C ASN A 131 2.62 1.51 12.74
N ALA A 132 3.36 0.41 12.90
CA ALA A 132 3.64 -0.16 14.21
C ALA A 132 4.45 0.82 15.08
N SER A 133 4.17 0.83 16.38
CA SER A 133 4.84 1.71 17.36
C SER A 133 6.31 1.36 17.57
N SER A 134 6.68 0.08 17.43
CA SER A 134 8.09 -0.36 17.47
C SER A 134 8.94 0.37 16.43
N ASN A 135 8.36 0.75 15.29
CA ASN A 135 9.09 1.45 14.24
C ASN A 135 9.43 2.90 14.61
N ASP A 136 8.71 3.54 15.53
CA ASP A 136 9.10 4.87 16.05
C ASP A 136 10.47 4.79 16.72
N THR A 137 10.64 3.82 17.62
CA THR A 137 11.90 3.58 18.33
C THR A 137 13.01 3.15 17.36
N CYS A 138 12.70 2.29 16.38
CA CYS A 138 13.64 1.91 15.32
C CYS A 138 14.13 3.13 14.52
N LEU A 139 13.23 3.98 14.05
CA LEU A 139 13.60 5.18 13.29
C LEU A 139 14.38 6.18 14.15
N ALA A 140 14.03 6.32 15.44
CA ALA A 140 14.80 7.13 16.37
C ALA A 140 16.23 6.59 16.55
N TYR A 141 16.40 5.27 16.63
CA TYR A 141 17.72 4.63 16.63
C TYR A 141 18.50 4.95 15.35
N MET A 142 17.90 4.71 14.18
CA MET A 142 18.56 4.93 12.89
C MET A 142 18.95 6.39 12.68
N LYS A 143 18.13 7.34 13.13
CA LYS A 143 18.47 8.78 13.08
C LYS A 143 19.72 9.13 13.89
N ARG A 144 19.97 8.43 15.00
CA ARG A 144 21.17 8.64 15.84
C ARG A 144 22.40 7.94 15.25
N SER A 145 22.22 6.74 14.70
CA SER A 145 23.32 5.92 14.16
C SER A 145 23.82 6.45 12.81
N LEU A 146 22.93 6.90 11.92
CA LEU A 146 23.30 7.37 10.59
C LEU A 146 23.76 8.83 10.63
N THR A 147 25.05 9.04 10.86
CA THR A 147 25.71 10.37 10.84
C THR A 147 25.63 11.05 9.47
N ASN A 148 25.55 10.28 8.38
CA ASN A 148 25.48 10.74 6.99
C ASN A 148 24.07 10.63 6.37
N ALA A 149 23.05 10.25 7.14
CA ALA A 149 21.69 10.37 6.63
C ALA A 149 21.44 11.85 6.34
N ARG A 150 20.68 12.14 5.28
CA ARG A 150 20.02 13.45 5.10
C ARG A 150 18.92 13.62 6.18
N SER A 151 19.35 13.48 7.43
CA SER A 151 18.69 12.80 8.55
C SER A 151 17.43 13.50 9.06
N ARG A 152 17.17 14.71 8.58
CA ARG A 152 15.99 15.51 8.93
C ARG A 152 14.69 14.75 8.62
N TYR A 153 14.64 14.00 7.51
CA TYR A 153 13.43 13.34 7.01
C TYR A 153 13.56 11.83 6.80
N LEU A 154 14.45 11.18 7.56
CA LEU A 154 14.77 9.76 7.39
C LEU A 154 13.55 8.82 7.48
N GLY A 155 12.58 9.11 8.35
CA GLY A 155 11.44 8.22 8.58
C GLY A 155 10.22 8.57 7.73
N MET A 156 9.70 7.61 6.98
CA MET A 156 8.43 7.73 6.24
C MET A 156 7.46 6.63 6.68
N ARG A 157 6.17 6.94 6.78
CA ARG A 157 5.14 5.93 7.05
C ARG A 157 4.59 5.37 5.74
N CYS A 158 4.28 4.08 5.74
CA CYS A 158 3.70 3.41 4.59
C CYS A 158 2.27 3.93 4.33
N VAL A 159 2.11 4.62 3.20
CA VAL A 159 0.83 5.21 2.76
C VAL A 159 -0.25 4.15 2.60
N ALA A 160 0.06 3.03 1.93
CA ALA A 160 -0.89 1.93 1.75
C ALA A 160 -1.38 1.38 3.11
N HIS A 161 -0.51 1.37 4.12
CA HIS A 161 -0.89 0.96 5.47
C HIS A 161 -1.79 2.01 6.13
N ILE A 162 -1.50 3.30 5.99
CA ILE A 162 -2.36 4.37 6.53
C ILE A 162 -3.74 4.33 5.88
N ILE A 163 -3.84 4.19 4.54
CA ILE A 163 -5.13 4.03 3.85
C ILE A 163 -5.87 2.81 4.38
N ASN A 164 -5.18 1.69 4.60
CA ASN A 164 -5.80 0.53 5.25
C ASN A 164 -6.38 0.89 6.63
N LEU A 165 -5.66 1.63 7.47
CA LEU A 165 -6.17 2.06 8.78
C LEU A 165 -7.39 2.99 8.66
N VAL A 166 -7.37 3.92 7.70
CA VAL A 166 -8.49 4.84 7.41
C VAL A 166 -9.73 4.04 7.02
N VAL A 167 -9.62 3.18 6.00
CA VAL A 167 -10.76 2.39 5.52
C VAL A 167 -11.26 1.38 6.56
N GLN A 168 -10.37 0.77 7.33
CA GLN A 168 -10.76 -0.15 8.41
C GLN A 168 -11.61 0.53 9.48
N ASP A 169 -11.34 1.79 9.81
CA ASP A 169 -12.19 2.53 10.75
C ASP A 169 -13.58 2.79 10.18
N GLY A 170 -13.69 3.04 8.87
CA GLY A 170 -14.98 3.13 8.18
C GLY A 170 -15.72 1.80 8.13
N LEU A 171 -15.04 0.70 7.80
CA LEU A 171 -15.61 -0.65 7.74
C LEU A 171 -16.15 -1.15 9.10
N LYS A 172 -15.79 -0.53 10.22
CA LYS A 172 -16.40 -0.83 11.53
C LYS A 172 -17.87 -0.38 11.58
N ILE A 173 -18.25 0.65 10.84
CA ILE A 173 -19.65 1.09 10.71
C ILE A 173 -20.45 0.06 9.91
N MET A 174 -19.89 -0.46 8.83
CA MET A 174 -20.49 -1.51 7.98
C MET A 174 -20.42 -2.93 8.56
N CYS A 175 -20.19 -3.09 9.86
CA CYS A 175 -19.84 -4.41 10.40
C CYS A 175 -20.94 -5.47 10.14
N HIS A 176 -22.20 -5.06 10.13
CA HIS A 176 -23.35 -5.96 9.99
C HIS A 176 -23.49 -6.61 8.60
N PRO A 177 -23.70 -5.88 7.47
CA PRO A 177 -23.81 -6.52 6.16
C PRO A 177 -22.55 -7.31 5.78
N ARG A 178 -21.37 -6.75 6.12
CA ARG A 178 -20.08 -7.41 5.89
C ARG A 178 -20.00 -8.75 6.60
N ASN A 179 -20.40 -8.82 7.86
CA ASN A 179 -20.26 -10.04 8.66
C ASN A 179 -21.23 -11.13 8.20
N ARG A 180 -22.47 -10.80 7.82
CA ARG A 180 -23.43 -11.76 7.24
C ARG A 180 -22.93 -12.35 5.93
N ILE A 181 -22.42 -11.52 5.02
CA ILE A 181 -21.83 -11.99 3.76
C ILE A 181 -20.60 -12.87 4.02
N ARG A 182 -19.73 -12.45 4.94
CA ARG A 182 -18.56 -13.26 5.32
C ARG A 182 -18.97 -14.61 5.90
N SER A 183 -20.02 -14.67 6.71
CA SER A 183 -20.56 -15.92 7.27
C SER A 183 -21.19 -16.81 6.21
N ALA A 184 -21.96 -16.25 5.27
CA ALA A 184 -22.49 -16.97 4.12
C ALA A 184 -21.38 -17.59 3.26
N ILE A 185 -20.33 -16.82 2.96
CA ILE A 185 -19.16 -17.30 2.21
C ILE A 185 -18.44 -18.42 2.96
N LYS A 186 -18.26 -18.29 4.28
CA LYS A 186 -17.70 -19.38 5.09
C LYS A 186 -18.55 -20.63 5.01
N PHE A 187 -19.87 -20.49 5.12
CA PHE A 187 -20.80 -21.60 5.09
C PHE A 187 -20.71 -22.38 3.78
N VAL A 188 -20.84 -21.71 2.64
CA VAL A 188 -20.82 -22.38 1.32
C VAL A 188 -19.46 -23.02 1.02
N ARG A 189 -18.39 -22.50 1.61
CA ARG A 189 -17.02 -23.03 1.45
C ARG A 189 -16.62 -24.07 2.51
N ALA A 190 -17.46 -24.32 3.51
CA ALA A 190 -17.12 -25.20 4.63
C ALA A 190 -16.94 -26.66 4.20
N SER A 191 -17.62 -27.10 3.14
CA SER A 191 -17.48 -28.45 2.59
C SER A 191 -17.64 -28.48 1.06
N PRO A 192 -17.09 -29.51 0.38
CA PRO A 192 -17.30 -29.70 -1.06
C PRO A 192 -18.79 -29.79 -1.44
N THR A 193 -19.60 -30.48 -0.63
CA THR A 193 -21.04 -30.65 -0.86
C THR A 193 -21.79 -29.32 -0.86
N ARG A 194 -21.52 -28.44 0.12
CA ARG A 194 -22.12 -27.10 0.18
C ARG A 194 -21.68 -26.25 -1.00
N LEU A 195 -20.40 -26.34 -1.38
CA LEU A 195 -19.88 -25.61 -2.53
C LEU A 195 -20.52 -26.08 -3.84
N ASP A 196 -20.74 -27.38 -4.02
CA ASP A 196 -21.39 -27.92 -5.22
C ASP A 196 -22.88 -27.55 -5.29
N LEU A 197 -23.58 -27.52 -4.16
CA LEU A 197 -24.94 -26.98 -4.11
C LEU A 197 -24.96 -25.50 -4.49
N PHE A 198 -24.01 -24.70 -4.01
CA PHE A 198 -23.89 -23.30 -4.40
C PHE A 198 -23.63 -23.14 -5.89
N LYS A 199 -22.76 -23.95 -6.50
CA LYS A 199 -22.56 -23.95 -7.97
C LYS A 199 -23.84 -24.25 -8.74
N LYS A 200 -24.69 -25.18 -8.25
CA LYS A 200 -26.01 -25.44 -8.84
C LYS A 200 -26.91 -24.20 -8.72
N CYS A 201 -26.93 -23.54 -7.57
CA CYS A 201 -27.68 -22.29 -7.38
C CYS A 201 -27.21 -21.18 -8.33
N VAL A 202 -25.90 -21.06 -8.56
CA VAL A 202 -25.32 -20.12 -9.54
C VAL A 202 -25.85 -20.38 -10.96
N GLN A 203 -25.94 -21.65 -11.36
CA GLN A 203 -26.49 -22.04 -12.66
C GLN A 203 -28.00 -21.75 -12.75
N LEU A 204 -28.78 -22.12 -11.73
CA LEU A 204 -30.23 -21.89 -11.66
C LEU A 204 -30.57 -20.39 -11.69
N SER A 205 -29.81 -19.58 -10.96
CA SER A 205 -29.95 -18.11 -10.92
C SER A 205 -29.41 -17.41 -12.17
N LYS A 206 -28.86 -18.15 -13.14
CA LYS A 206 -28.25 -17.63 -14.39
C LYS A 206 -27.21 -16.54 -14.12
N VAL A 207 -26.39 -16.70 -13.08
CA VAL A 207 -25.33 -15.75 -12.75
C VAL A 207 -24.23 -15.82 -13.82
N VAL A 208 -23.95 -14.69 -14.46
CA VAL A 208 -22.98 -14.60 -15.58
C VAL A 208 -21.53 -14.56 -15.09
N SER A 209 -21.31 -14.15 -13.84
CA SER A 209 -19.97 -13.97 -13.26
C SER A 209 -19.23 -15.30 -13.10
N LYS A 210 -17.97 -15.34 -13.56
CA LYS A 210 -17.03 -16.45 -13.32
C LYS A 210 -16.12 -16.22 -12.10
N GLY A 211 -16.40 -15.17 -11.32
CA GLY A 211 -15.60 -14.81 -10.15
C GLY A 211 -15.58 -15.91 -9.08
N LEU A 212 -14.47 -16.04 -8.37
CA LEU A 212 -14.36 -16.98 -7.26
C LEU A 212 -14.78 -16.30 -5.96
N ILE A 213 -15.84 -16.82 -5.34
CA ILE A 213 -16.27 -16.38 -4.01
C ILE A 213 -15.22 -16.80 -2.98
N ASN A 214 -14.50 -15.83 -2.42
CA ASN A 214 -13.44 -16.03 -1.45
C ASN A 214 -13.67 -15.18 -0.21
N ILE A 215 -13.22 -15.70 0.93
CA ILE A 215 -13.25 -14.98 2.18
C ILE A 215 -12.13 -13.94 2.23
N ASP A 216 -12.43 -12.75 2.77
CA ASP A 216 -11.43 -11.70 2.93
C ASP A 216 -10.41 -12.00 4.05
N VAL A 217 -9.27 -11.33 3.96
CA VAL A 217 -8.30 -11.21 5.04
C VAL A 217 -8.64 -9.94 5.80
N VAL A 218 -9.24 -10.08 7.00
CA VAL A 218 -9.82 -8.96 7.76
C VAL A 218 -8.83 -7.82 7.99
N THR A 219 -7.53 -8.10 8.10
CA THR A 219 -6.48 -7.08 8.30
C THR A 219 -6.08 -6.33 7.02
N ARG A 220 -6.54 -6.78 5.84
CA ARG A 220 -6.26 -6.19 4.52
C ARG A 220 -7.55 -5.80 3.82
N TRP A 221 -7.91 -4.54 3.97
CA TRP A 221 -9.21 -4.03 3.53
C TRP A 221 -9.49 -4.23 2.02
N ASN A 222 -8.47 -4.19 1.15
CA ASN A 222 -8.62 -4.48 -0.29
C ASN A 222 -9.24 -5.85 -0.55
N SER A 223 -8.93 -6.85 0.29
CA SER A 223 -9.52 -8.18 0.16
C SER A 223 -11.00 -8.19 0.57
N THR A 224 -11.40 -7.33 1.51
CA THR A 224 -12.80 -7.10 1.87
C THR A 224 -13.55 -6.46 0.70
N PHE A 225 -12.98 -5.45 0.05
CA PHE A 225 -13.56 -4.85 -1.15
C PHE A 225 -13.79 -5.89 -2.25
N ILE A 226 -12.77 -6.68 -2.60
CA ILE A 226 -12.87 -7.73 -3.62
C ILE A 226 -13.92 -8.79 -3.23
N MET A 227 -13.98 -9.17 -1.95
CA MET A 227 -15.00 -10.11 -1.45
C MET A 227 -16.40 -9.55 -1.67
N LEU A 228 -16.66 -8.30 -1.29
CA LEU A 228 -17.98 -7.66 -1.41
C LEU A 228 -18.36 -7.47 -2.88
N GLU A 229 -17.45 -6.94 -3.71
CA GLU A 229 -17.66 -6.77 -5.16
C GLU A 229 -17.93 -8.10 -5.87
N THR A 230 -17.26 -9.17 -5.44
CA THR A 230 -17.53 -10.51 -6.00
C THR A 230 -18.86 -11.03 -5.48
N ALA A 231 -19.12 -10.98 -4.17
CA ALA A 231 -20.32 -11.54 -3.55
C ALA A 231 -21.61 -10.93 -4.09
N GLU A 232 -21.64 -9.63 -4.33
CA GLU A 232 -22.78 -8.91 -4.93
C GLU A 232 -23.22 -9.55 -6.25
N LYS A 233 -22.27 -9.94 -7.11
CA LYS A 233 -22.56 -10.60 -8.41
C LYS A 233 -23.24 -11.96 -8.24
N PHE A 234 -23.21 -12.53 -7.03
CA PHE A 234 -23.77 -13.83 -6.68
C PHE A 234 -24.96 -13.71 -5.71
N GLU A 235 -25.49 -12.52 -5.44
CA GLU A 235 -26.67 -12.28 -4.60
C GLU A 235 -27.80 -13.28 -4.85
N ARG A 236 -28.27 -13.38 -6.10
CA ARG A 236 -29.33 -14.32 -6.49
C ARG A 236 -28.97 -15.78 -6.23
N ALA A 237 -27.69 -16.14 -6.24
CA ALA A 237 -27.27 -17.50 -5.92
C ALA A 237 -27.34 -17.77 -4.41
N PHE A 238 -27.03 -16.78 -3.57
CA PHE A 238 -27.22 -16.88 -2.12
C PHE A 238 -28.70 -16.95 -1.73
N GLU A 239 -29.57 -16.20 -2.42
CA GLU A 239 -31.02 -16.28 -2.24
C GLU A 239 -31.55 -17.67 -2.61
N GLN A 240 -31.16 -18.20 -3.78
CA GLN A 240 -31.54 -19.56 -4.18
C GLN A 240 -30.97 -20.61 -3.21
N TYR A 241 -29.76 -20.43 -2.70
CA TYR A 241 -29.18 -21.34 -1.72
C TYR A 241 -30.05 -21.43 -0.46
N ALA A 242 -30.57 -20.30 0.02
CA ALA A 242 -31.44 -20.25 1.19
C ALA A 242 -32.77 -21.00 0.98
N LEU A 243 -33.24 -21.14 -0.27
CA LEU A 243 -34.44 -21.92 -0.61
C LEU A 243 -34.13 -23.42 -0.72
N GLN A 244 -32.90 -23.78 -1.12
CA GLN A 244 -32.50 -25.17 -1.40
C GLN A 244 -31.98 -25.91 -0.16
N ASP A 245 -31.36 -25.21 0.79
CA ASP A 245 -30.80 -25.79 2.01
C ASP A 245 -31.49 -25.21 3.27
N PRO A 246 -32.44 -25.95 3.87
CA PRO A 246 -33.14 -25.51 5.08
C PRO A 246 -32.21 -25.21 6.26
N ASN A 247 -31.03 -25.84 6.32
CA ASN A 247 -30.06 -25.63 7.40
C ASN A 247 -29.28 -24.33 7.23
N TYR A 248 -29.25 -23.75 6.03
CA TYR A 248 -28.48 -22.54 5.74
C TYR A 248 -28.88 -21.38 6.65
N LYS A 249 -30.19 -21.11 6.74
CA LYS A 249 -30.71 -20.02 7.57
C LYS A 249 -30.45 -20.29 9.05
N THR A 250 -30.84 -21.48 9.53
CA THR A 250 -30.73 -21.85 10.95
C THR A 250 -29.30 -21.89 11.46
N GLU A 251 -28.34 -22.37 10.67
CA GLU A 251 -26.92 -22.36 11.07
C GLU A 251 -26.35 -20.94 11.08
N LEU A 252 -26.68 -20.11 10.08
CA LEU A 252 -26.17 -18.73 10.03
C LEU A 252 -26.76 -17.86 11.14
N GLU A 253 -28.01 -18.09 11.55
CA GLU A 253 -28.63 -17.41 12.71
C GLU A 253 -27.94 -17.78 14.04
N LYS A 254 -27.26 -18.93 14.09
CA LYS A 254 -26.45 -19.36 15.25
C LYS A 254 -24.99 -18.96 15.14
N THR A 255 -24.55 -18.41 14.00
CA THR A 255 -23.15 -18.14 13.71
C THR A 255 -22.86 -16.64 13.75
N GLY A 256 -22.12 -16.20 14.77
CA GLY A 256 -21.69 -14.81 14.92
C GLY A 256 -21.53 -14.41 16.38
N PRO A 257 -21.01 -13.20 16.66
CA PRO A 257 -21.05 -12.65 18.01
C PRO A 257 -22.50 -12.50 18.47
N GLU A 258 -22.77 -12.75 19.74
CA GLU A 258 -24.09 -12.48 20.33
C GLU A 258 -24.45 -11.00 20.15
N PRO A 259 -25.71 -10.69 19.83
CA PRO A 259 -26.16 -9.32 19.68
C PRO A 259 -25.99 -8.59 21.02
N LYS A 260 -25.31 -7.44 20.98
CA LYS A 260 -25.24 -6.55 22.14
C LYS A 260 -26.52 -5.72 22.20
N PRO A 261 -26.94 -5.26 23.41
CA PRO A 261 -27.99 -4.25 23.53
C PRO A 261 -27.68 -3.08 22.59
N ASP A 262 -28.70 -2.59 21.88
CA ASP A 262 -28.63 -1.43 20.97
C ASP A 262 -27.73 -1.60 19.73
N THR A 263 -27.41 -2.84 19.32
CA THR A 263 -26.70 -3.10 18.06
C THR A 263 -27.50 -4.02 17.13
N PRO A 264 -27.46 -3.80 15.79
CA PRO A 264 -28.12 -4.70 14.84
C PRO A 264 -27.60 -6.15 14.95
N ASP A 265 -28.51 -7.13 14.86
CA ASP A 265 -28.15 -8.55 14.94
C ASP A 265 -27.40 -9.03 13.69
N GLN A 266 -26.09 -9.20 13.83
CA GLN A 266 -25.17 -9.53 12.74
C GLN A 266 -25.25 -10.98 12.26
N ARG A 267 -26.17 -11.79 12.82
CA ARG A 267 -26.37 -13.20 12.47
C ARG A 267 -27.37 -13.35 11.33
N GLY A 268 -27.39 -14.54 10.74
CA GLY A 268 -28.31 -14.90 9.67
C GLY A 268 -27.74 -14.70 8.25
N PRO A 269 -28.50 -15.13 7.23
CA PRO A 269 -28.12 -14.98 5.83
C PRO A 269 -28.16 -13.50 5.39
N PRO A 270 -27.42 -13.13 4.32
CA PRO A 270 -27.51 -11.80 3.72
C PRO A 270 -28.95 -11.48 3.29
N THR A 271 -29.45 -10.30 3.67
CA THR A 271 -30.80 -9.80 3.32
C THR A 271 -30.76 -8.82 2.15
N GLN A 272 -31.93 -8.47 1.60
CA GLN A 272 -32.02 -7.44 0.55
C GLN A 272 -31.38 -6.11 0.97
N SER A 273 -31.59 -5.70 2.23
CA SER A 273 -30.96 -4.50 2.78
C SER A 273 -29.44 -4.61 2.81
N ASP A 274 -28.89 -5.78 3.17
CA ASP A 274 -27.44 -6.00 3.16
C ASP A 274 -26.85 -5.78 1.75
N TRP A 275 -27.54 -6.25 0.71
CA TRP A 275 -27.09 -6.06 -0.68
C TRP A 275 -27.22 -4.62 -1.17
N VAL A 276 -28.25 -3.88 -0.75
CA VAL A 276 -28.37 -2.44 -1.05
C VAL A 276 -27.16 -1.70 -0.48
N TYR A 277 -26.85 -1.90 0.80
CA TYR A 277 -25.68 -1.32 1.42
C TYR A 277 -24.39 -1.70 0.69
N VAL A 278 -24.18 -2.98 0.35
CA VAL A 278 -22.97 -3.40 -0.39
C VAL A 278 -22.77 -2.65 -1.69
N ARG A 279 -23.84 -2.43 -2.46
CA ARG A 279 -23.75 -1.71 -3.74
C ARG A 279 -23.33 -0.26 -3.56
N GLU A 280 -23.85 0.41 -2.53
CA GLU A 280 -23.51 1.79 -2.19
C GLU A 280 -22.07 1.89 -1.66
N PHE A 281 -21.72 1.07 -0.67
CA PHE A 281 -20.38 1.06 -0.08
C PHE A 281 -19.29 0.64 -1.07
N LYS A 282 -19.61 -0.20 -2.06
CA LYS A 282 -18.65 -0.54 -3.12
C LYS A 282 -18.22 0.70 -3.88
N GLN A 283 -19.14 1.59 -4.24
CA GLN A 283 -18.81 2.84 -4.97
C GLN A 283 -17.87 3.72 -4.11
N PHE A 284 -18.18 3.82 -2.82
CA PHE A 284 -17.34 4.52 -1.85
C PHE A 284 -15.93 3.91 -1.76
N LEU A 285 -15.84 2.60 -1.52
CA LEU A 285 -14.58 1.88 -1.29
C LEU A 285 -13.73 1.74 -2.56
N GLN A 286 -14.33 1.83 -3.75
CA GLN A 286 -13.63 1.69 -5.01
C GLN A 286 -12.54 2.76 -5.18
N HIS A 287 -12.79 3.99 -4.75
CA HIS A 287 -11.82 5.09 -4.81
C HIS A 287 -10.54 4.75 -4.02
N PHE A 288 -10.72 4.30 -2.77
CA PHE A 288 -9.61 3.85 -1.94
C PHE A 288 -8.88 2.64 -2.54
N TYR A 289 -9.59 1.78 -3.28
CA TYR A 289 -9.05 0.52 -3.78
C TYR A 289 -8.11 0.81 -4.94
N LEU A 290 -8.56 1.69 -5.84
CA LEU A 290 -7.75 2.23 -6.92
C LEU A 290 -6.53 2.97 -6.36
N LEU A 291 -6.72 3.84 -5.36
CA LEU A 291 -5.62 4.54 -4.71
C LEU A 291 -4.62 3.58 -4.06
N THR A 292 -5.09 2.59 -3.30
CA THR A 292 -4.21 1.62 -2.64
C THR A 292 -3.40 0.82 -3.65
N ASN A 293 -3.99 0.44 -4.78
CA ASN A 293 -3.28 -0.20 -5.88
C ASN A 293 -2.23 0.74 -6.51
N LYS A 294 -2.58 2.02 -6.71
CA LYS A 294 -1.67 3.05 -7.22
C LYS A 294 -0.45 3.22 -6.30
N VAL A 295 -0.65 3.39 -4.99
CA VAL A 295 0.46 3.63 -4.04
C VAL A 295 1.23 2.36 -3.65
N SER A 296 0.65 1.17 -3.87
CA SER A 296 1.34 -0.12 -3.69
C SER A 296 2.20 -0.52 -4.89
N GLY A 297 2.32 0.36 -5.89
CA GLY A 297 3.14 0.18 -7.08
C GLY A 297 4.61 -0.12 -6.74
N THR A 298 5.21 -1.03 -7.50
CA THR A 298 6.62 -1.43 -7.30
C THR A 298 7.49 -1.29 -8.53
N LYS A 299 6.89 -0.89 -9.66
CA LYS A 299 7.54 -0.78 -10.98
C LYS A 299 7.56 0.65 -11.51
N TYR A 300 7.01 1.60 -10.77
CA TYR A 300 6.93 3.02 -11.12
C TYR A 300 7.11 3.85 -9.85
N VAL A 301 7.44 5.13 -10.03
CA VAL A 301 7.60 6.09 -8.94
C VAL A 301 6.21 6.52 -8.45
N THR A 302 6.02 6.53 -7.13
CA THR A 302 4.75 6.90 -6.49
C THR A 302 4.86 8.20 -5.68
N ALA A 303 6.07 8.64 -5.34
CA ALA A 303 6.29 9.74 -4.40
C ALA A 303 5.77 11.09 -4.93
N ASN A 304 5.87 11.33 -6.23
CA ASN A 304 5.52 12.61 -6.85
C ASN A 304 4.02 12.87 -6.94
N THR A 305 3.19 11.82 -7.08
CA THR A 305 1.71 11.98 -7.14
C THR A 305 1.06 11.91 -5.76
N PHE A 306 1.82 11.55 -4.73
CA PHE A 306 1.26 11.21 -3.43
C PHE A 306 0.52 12.37 -2.76
N LEU A 307 1.01 13.59 -2.93
CA LEU A 307 0.36 14.75 -2.32
C LEU A 307 -1.02 15.03 -2.93
N GLU A 308 -1.16 14.90 -4.25
CA GLU A 308 -2.44 14.99 -4.95
C GLU A 308 -3.39 13.88 -4.47
N ASP A 309 -2.87 12.66 -4.40
CA ASP A 309 -3.62 11.49 -3.95
C ASP A 309 -4.21 11.64 -2.54
N ILE A 310 -3.53 12.31 -1.60
CA ILE A 310 -4.08 12.56 -0.26
C ILE A 310 -5.03 13.75 -0.24
N ALA A 311 -4.80 14.78 -1.06
CA ALA A 311 -5.71 15.90 -1.19
C ALA A 311 -7.07 15.42 -1.72
N ASP A 312 -7.08 14.56 -2.75
CA ASP A 312 -8.31 13.93 -3.28
C ASP A 312 -9.08 13.18 -2.18
N VAL A 313 -8.37 12.44 -1.32
CA VAL A 313 -8.99 11.75 -0.17
C VAL A 313 -9.54 12.76 0.85
N HIS A 314 -8.83 13.85 1.10
CA HIS A 314 -9.29 14.91 2.01
C HIS A 314 -10.61 15.51 1.54
N PHE A 315 -10.69 15.95 0.28
CA PHE A 315 -11.90 16.55 -0.29
C PHE A 315 -13.05 15.55 -0.32
N MET A 316 -12.80 14.33 -0.80
CA MET A 316 -13.80 13.26 -0.83
C MET A 316 -14.38 12.93 0.55
N LEU A 317 -13.53 12.81 1.58
CA LEU A 317 -13.98 12.58 2.94
C LEU A 317 -14.70 13.80 3.53
N GLY A 318 -14.34 15.01 3.12
CA GLY A 318 -15.01 16.26 3.48
C GLY A 318 -16.42 16.34 2.90
N GLU A 319 -16.55 16.20 1.59
CA GLU A 319 -17.85 16.18 0.92
C GLU A 319 -18.77 15.13 1.55
N TRP A 320 -18.27 13.91 1.77
CA TRP A 320 -19.07 12.84 2.35
C TRP A 320 -19.35 12.97 3.85
N SER A 321 -18.51 13.70 4.61
CA SER A 321 -18.82 14.04 6.01
C SER A 321 -19.88 15.12 6.13
N ASP A 322 -19.96 15.99 5.13
CA ASP A 322 -20.77 17.21 5.17
C ASP A 322 -22.12 17.03 4.46
N HIS A 323 -22.22 16.08 3.52
CA HIS A 323 -23.46 15.74 2.85
C HIS A 323 -24.54 15.20 3.81
N VAL A 324 -25.67 15.91 3.86
CA VAL A 324 -26.95 15.41 4.39
C VAL A 324 -27.66 14.69 3.25
N ILE A 325 -27.45 13.39 3.10
CA ILE A 325 -28.27 12.58 2.19
C ILE A 325 -29.57 12.24 2.93
N CYS A 326 -30.72 12.65 2.39
CA CYS A 326 -32.03 12.29 2.93
C CYS A 326 -32.21 10.75 2.96
N GLY A 327 -32.50 10.15 4.12
CA GLY A 327 -32.65 8.70 4.32
C GLY A 327 -31.59 8.11 5.27
N ASP A 328 -31.25 6.83 5.13
CA ASP A 328 -30.16 6.08 5.84
C ASP A 328 -28.74 6.72 5.69
N GLY A 329 -28.63 7.95 5.17
CA GLY A 329 -27.42 8.73 4.94
C GLY A 329 -26.59 9.01 6.19
N GLU A 330 -27.18 8.91 7.39
CA GLU A 330 -26.47 9.02 8.66
C GLU A 330 -25.35 7.96 8.82
N ILE A 331 -25.54 6.75 8.26
CA ILE A 331 -24.52 5.69 8.33
C ILE A 331 -23.30 6.06 7.48
N PHE A 332 -23.50 6.59 6.28
CA PHE A 332 -22.43 7.01 5.38
C PHE A 332 -21.68 8.22 5.93
N LYS A 333 -22.43 9.20 6.45
CA LYS A 333 -21.84 10.34 7.15
C LYS A 333 -21.00 9.91 8.35
N CYS A 334 -21.49 8.98 9.17
CA CYS A 334 -20.74 8.43 10.29
C CYS A 334 -19.46 7.71 9.82
N MET A 335 -19.56 6.92 8.75
CA MET A 335 -18.41 6.23 8.15
C MET A 335 -17.37 7.23 7.64
N ALA A 336 -17.77 8.20 6.81
CA ALA A 336 -16.90 9.23 6.28
C ALA A 336 -16.25 10.05 7.40
N THR A 337 -17.01 10.42 8.44
CA THR A 337 -16.50 11.13 9.62
C THR A 337 -15.41 10.34 10.34
N LYS A 338 -15.64 9.05 10.63
CA LYS A 338 -14.62 8.20 11.28
C LYS A 338 -13.38 8.03 10.42
N MET A 339 -13.55 7.87 9.11
CA MET A 339 -12.44 7.79 8.17
C MET A 339 -11.66 9.12 8.12
N LYS A 340 -12.35 10.25 8.11
CA LYS A 340 -11.77 11.60 8.13
C LYS A 340 -10.97 11.84 9.40
N THR A 341 -11.51 11.52 10.58
CA THR A 341 -10.75 11.59 11.84
C THR A 341 -9.47 10.74 11.80
N LYS A 342 -9.55 9.55 11.19
CA LYS A 342 -8.37 8.69 11.04
C LYS A 342 -7.37 9.23 10.02
N TYR A 343 -7.83 9.84 8.94
CA TYR A 343 -7.03 10.53 7.93
C TYR A 343 -6.28 11.72 8.57
N GLU A 344 -7.00 12.58 9.29
CA GLU A 344 -6.47 13.80 9.92
C GLU A 344 -5.39 13.49 10.97
N LYS A 345 -5.46 12.33 11.63
CA LYS A 345 -4.39 11.86 12.51
C LYS A 345 -3.01 11.81 11.82
N TYR A 346 -2.97 11.51 10.53
CA TYR A 346 -1.72 11.37 9.77
C TYR A 346 -1.41 12.55 8.87
N TRP A 347 -2.45 13.17 8.29
CA TRP A 347 -2.33 14.20 7.25
C TRP A 347 -3.14 15.46 7.53
N GLY A 348 -3.73 15.61 8.72
CA GLY A 348 -4.47 16.83 9.08
C GLY A 348 -3.58 18.00 9.48
N ASP A 349 -2.36 17.71 9.94
CA ASP A 349 -1.36 18.72 10.30
C ASP A 349 -0.16 18.62 9.34
N PRO A 350 -0.08 19.49 8.32
CA PRO A 350 0.98 19.43 7.32
C PRO A 350 2.36 19.80 7.88
N GLU A 351 2.45 20.42 9.06
CA GLU A 351 3.74 20.73 9.69
C GLU A 351 4.40 19.49 10.30
N LYS A 352 3.60 18.48 10.65
CA LYS A 352 4.08 17.18 11.14
C LYS A 352 4.37 16.18 10.02
N MET A 353 3.95 16.48 8.79
CA MET A 353 4.19 15.62 7.64
C MET A 353 5.67 15.63 7.23
N ASN A 354 6.12 14.51 6.66
CA ASN A 354 7.48 14.42 6.15
C ASN A 354 7.64 15.35 4.93
N LYS A 355 8.59 16.29 4.98
CA LYS A 355 8.77 17.29 3.91
C LYS A 355 9.05 16.70 2.53
N TYR A 356 9.56 15.47 2.44
CA TYR A 356 9.78 14.83 1.14
C TYR A 356 8.49 14.64 0.33
N ILE A 357 7.32 14.65 0.97
CA ILE A 357 6.03 14.62 0.28
C ILE A 357 5.85 15.88 -0.59
N PHE A 358 6.13 17.05 -0.03
CA PHE A 358 6.03 18.33 -0.74
C PHE A 358 7.18 18.51 -1.73
N ILE A 359 8.41 18.14 -1.34
CA ILE A 359 9.58 18.24 -2.21
C ILE A 359 9.43 17.36 -3.46
N ALA A 360 8.88 16.14 -3.32
CA ALA A 360 8.63 15.28 -4.46
C ALA A 360 7.66 15.90 -5.46
N ALA A 361 6.65 16.63 -4.98
CA ALA A 361 5.73 17.38 -5.83
C ALA A 361 6.40 18.60 -6.47
N ILE A 362 7.24 19.35 -5.74
CA ILE A 362 8.05 20.47 -6.30
C ILE A 362 8.98 20.00 -7.43
N LEU A 363 9.52 18.79 -7.30
CA LEU A 363 10.40 18.19 -8.30
C LEU A 363 9.68 17.72 -9.57
N ASP A 364 8.36 17.57 -9.53
CA ASP A 364 7.56 17.15 -10.68
C ASP A 364 7.34 18.35 -11.62
N PRO A 365 7.83 18.33 -12.88
CA PRO A 365 7.64 19.46 -13.79
C PRO A 365 6.18 19.82 -14.03
N ARG A 366 5.26 18.86 -13.93
CA ARG A 366 3.82 19.06 -14.17
C ARG A 366 3.17 19.96 -13.13
N THR A 367 3.74 20.03 -11.92
CA THR A 367 3.22 20.90 -10.86
C THR A 367 3.70 22.35 -11.04
N LYS A 368 4.87 22.56 -11.67
CA LYS A 368 5.51 23.88 -11.84
C LYS A 368 4.78 24.77 -12.84
N GLU A 369 4.14 24.19 -13.84
CA GLU A 369 3.41 24.93 -14.87
C GLU A 369 2.00 25.34 -14.40
N SER A 370 1.60 24.92 -13.20
CA SER A 370 0.24 25.10 -12.69
C SER A 370 0.22 25.84 -11.35
N HIS A 371 -0.69 26.80 -11.19
CA HIS A 371 -1.05 27.31 -9.86
C HIS A 371 -1.68 26.22 -8.97
N PHE A 372 -2.10 25.11 -9.58
CA PHE A 372 -2.72 23.95 -8.95
C PHE A 372 -2.00 23.44 -7.70
N PHE A 373 -0.66 23.33 -7.70
CA PHE A 373 0.06 22.84 -6.52
C PHE A 373 -0.09 23.77 -5.31
N LYS A 374 -0.07 25.09 -5.55
CA LYS A 374 -0.27 26.09 -4.51
C LYS A 374 -1.72 26.09 -4.06
N ASP A 375 -2.65 26.14 -5.00
CA ASP A 375 -4.08 26.22 -4.74
C ASP A 375 -4.55 24.98 -3.97
N MET A 376 -4.17 23.77 -4.41
CA MET A 376 -4.45 22.51 -3.71
C MET A 376 -3.99 22.54 -2.24
N ILE A 377 -2.81 23.05 -1.96
CA ILE A 377 -2.27 23.13 -0.59
C ILE A 377 -3.04 24.16 0.24
N GLU A 378 -3.33 25.33 -0.33
CA GLU A 378 -4.11 26.38 0.34
C GLU A 378 -5.57 25.97 0.55
N ASP A 379 -6.17 25.19 -0.37
CA ASP A 379 -7.53 24.68 -0.27
C ASP A 379 -7.64 23.54 0.75
N THR A 380 -6.64 22.66 0.81
CA THR A 380 -6.62 21.52 1.75
C THR A 380 -6.37 21.97 3.20
N TYR A 381 -5.47 22.95 3.41
CA TYR A 381 -4.99 23.31 4.75
C TYR A 381 -5.30 24.76 5.16
N GLY A 382 -5.92 25.55 4.29
CA GLY A 382 -6.15 26.98 4.49
C GLY A 382 -4.95 27.84 4.06
N SER A 383 -5.22 29.03 3.54
CA SER A 383 -4.19 29.92 2.95
C SER A 383 -3.01 30.25 3.88
N ILE A 384 -3.24 30.46 5.17
CA ILE A 384 -2.19 30.81 6.13
C ILE A 384 -1.20 29.64 6.32
N ILE A 385 -1.73 28.45 6.60
CA ILE A 385 -0.91 27.25 6.82
C ILE A 385 -0.28 26.83 5.50
N GLY A 386 -1.04 26.84 4.39
CA GLY A 386 -0.58 26.49 3.07
C GLY A 386 0.65 27.30 2.63
N LYS A 387 0.59 28.64 2.73
CA LYS A 387 1.73 29.53 2.42
C LYS A 387 2.97 29.22 3.25
N ARG A 388 2.78 28.93 4.55
CA ARG A 388 3.87 28.59 5.46
C ARG A 388 4.53 27.27 5.07
N ILE A 389 3.74 26.26 4.72
CA ILE A 389 4.24 24.95 4.26
C ILE A 389 4.97 25.05 2.93
N LEU A 390 4.42 25.79 1.96
CA LEU A 390 5.05 26.02 0.66
C LEU A 390 6.42 26.68 0.82
N THR A 391 6.48 27.78 1.58
CA THR A 391 7.73 28.50 1.86
C THR A 391 8.75 27.60 2.58
N SER A 392 8.31 26.87 3.61
CA SER A 392 9.16 25.97 4.38
C SER A 392 9.68 24.78 3.55
N SER A 393 8.88 24.31 2.58
CA SER A 393 9.23 23.21 1.67
C SER A 393 10.19 23.67 0.58
N ASP A 394 10.00 24.86 0.03
CA ASP A 394 10.92 25.45 -0.95
C ASP A 394 12.30 25.72 -0.35
N ASN A 395 12.35 26.31 0.84
CA ASN A 395 13.61 26.52 1.57
C ASN A 395 14.36 25.19 1.82
N GLU A 396 13.62 24.13 2.16
CA GLU A 396 14.20 22.81 2.35
C GLU A 396 14.71 22.21 1.04
N PHE A 397 13.93 22.35 -0.03
CA PHE A 397 14.32 21.91 -1.37
C PHE A 397 15.63 22.59 -1.81
N VAL A 398 15.75 23.90 -1.64
CA VAL A 398 16.97 24.66 -1.95
C VAL A 398 18.15 24.19 -1.11
N SER A 399 17.96 23.94 0.20
CA SER A 399 18.99 23.38 1.07
C SER A 399 19.48 22.01 0.57
N LEU A 400 18.56 21.10 0.26
CA LEU A 400 18.88 19.76 -0.24
C LEU A 400 19.56 19.78 -1.60
N PHE A 401 19.16 20.72 -2.47
CA PHE A 401 19.81 20.93 -3.75
C PHE A 401 21.25 21.44 -3.58
N GLY A 402 21.50 22.31 -2.59
CA GLY A 402 22.84 22.72 -2.19
C GLY A 402 23.72 21.53 -1.81
N GLU A 403 23.25 20.68 -0.89
CA GLU A 403 23.95 19.45 -0.48
C GLU A 403 24.18 18.50 -1.67
N TYR A 404 23.20 18.36 -2.57
CA TYR A 404 23.35 17.57 -3.79
C TYR A 404 24.46 18.14 -4.70
N ARG A 405 24.49 19.47 -4.89
CA ARG A 405 25.49 20.14 -5.73
C ARG A 405 26.90 20.01 -5.15
N GLU A 406 27.07 20.04 -3.83
CA GLU A 406 28.39 19.81 -3.20
C GLU A 406 28.90 18.38 -3.43
N LEU A 407 28.00 17.40 -3.44
CA LEU A 407 28.36 15.99 -3.61
C LEU A 407 28.60 15.58 -5.07
N TYR A 408 27.85 16.16 -6.00
CA TYR A 408 27.79 15.70 -7.40
C TYR A 408 28.11 16.79 -8.42
N GLY A 409 28.24 18.05 -7.99
CA GLY A 409 28.60 19.14 -8.88
C GLY A 409 30.01 18.96 -9.39
N THR A 410 30.18 19.04 -10.71
CA THR A 410 31.48 19.31 -11.30
C THR A 410 31.88 20.72 -10.88
N ASN A 411 33.07 20.91 -10.31
CA ASN A 411 33.65 22.24 -10.08
C ASN A 411 33.75 22.98 -11.43
N THR A 412 32.67 23.64 -11.81
CA THR A 412 32.59 24.50 -12.98
C THR A 412 32.52 25.91 -12.38
N PRO A 413 33.52 26.77 -12.64
CA PRO A 413 33.56 28.12 -12.07
C PRO A 413 32.26 28.87 -12.30
N ARG A 414 31.90 29.63 -11.27
CA ARG A 414 30.63 30.32 -11.05
C ARG A 414 30.42 31.48 -12.04
N GLU A 415 30.07 31.21 -13.30
CA GLU A 415 29.80 32.28 -14.28
C GLU A 415 28.40 32.31 -14.90
N LEU A 416 27.47 31.42 -14.54
CA LEU A 416 26.12 31.43 -15.14
C LEU A 416 24.96 31.75 -14.19
N ALA A 417 25.25 32.31 -13.00
CA ALA A 417 24.22 32.72 -12.03
C ALA A 417 23.87 34.23 -12.07
N SER A 418 24.15 34.93 -13.16
CA SER A 418 23.81 36.36 -13.31
C SER A 418 22.70 36.67 -14.33
N GLN A 419 22.09 35.67 -14.97
CA GLN A 419 20.99 35.91 -15.93
C GLN A 419 19.75 35.06 -15.62
N ALA A 420 19.10 35.36 -14.50
CA ALA A 420 17.70 35.02 -14.28
C ALA A 420 17.06 35.99 -13.27
N ARG A 421 16.91 37.24 -13.68
CA ARG A 421 15.85 38.11 -13.15
C ARG A 421 15.13 38.74 -14.35
N PRO A 422 13.86 38.43 -14.59
CA PRO A 422 12.97 39.38 -15.22
C PRO A 422 12.44 40.31 -14.12
N SER A 423 12.79 41.59 -14.23
CA SER A 423 12.16 42.67 -13.48
C SER A 423 10.67 42.73 -13.80
N ALA A 424 9.84 42.80 -12.77
CA ALA A 424 8.46 43.23 -12.90
C ALA A 424 8.40 44.70 -13.36
N ASN A 425 7.63 44.95 -14.41
CA ASN A 425 6.85 46.16 -14.76
C ASN A 425 6.98 46.52 -16.25
N ALA A 426 6.01 46.08 -17.05
CA ALA A 426 5.47 46.85 -18.17
C ALA A 426 4.13 46.26 -18.64
N SER A 427 3.07 47.02 -18.36
CA SER A 427 1.84 47.22 -19.13
C SER A 427 0.96 46.04 -19.59
N GLU A 428 -0.29 46.14 -19.16
CA GLU A 428 -1.52 45.63 -19.77
C GLU A 428 -1.58 45.80 -21.31
N ASN A 429 -2.40 44.91 -21.89
CA ASN A 429 -3.11 44.95 -23.17
C ASN A 429 -2.59 44.12 -24.35
N SER A 430 -3.56 43.35 -24.88
CA SER A 430 -3.57 42.63 -26.16
C SER A 430 -2.81 41.29 -26.12
N LEU A 431 -3.36 40.12 -26.44
CA LEU A 431 -4.30 39.77 -27.51
C LEU A 431 -5.06 38.47 -27.21
N VAL A 432 -6.36 38.50 -27.43
CA VAL A 432 -7.26 37.35 -27.60
C VAL A 432 -6.93 36.64 -28.93
N ARG A 433 -6.87 35.29 -28.94
CA ARG A 433 -7.58 34.37 -29.87
C ARG A 433 -6.80 33.11 -30.24
N SER A 434 -7.51 31.98 -30.08
CA SER A 434 -7.56 30.81 -30.99
C SER A 434 -6.29 29.92 -30.97
N ARG A 435 -6.38 28.59 -30.92
CA ARG A 435 -7.29 27.76 -31.71
C ARG A 435 -7.26 26.31 -31.20
N TYR A 436 -8.44 25.69 -31.20
CA TYR A 436 -8.64 24.25 -31.20
C TYR A 436 -7.94 23.61 -32.41
N ASN A 437 -7.22 22.51 -32.16
CA ASN A 437 -7.29 21.24 -32.89
C ASN A 437 -6.62 20.16 -32.04
#